data_AF-A0A6V8NRJ8-F1
#
_entry.id   AF-A0A6V8NRJ8-F1
#
_cell.length_a   1.000
_cell.length_b   1.000
_cell.length_c   1.000
_cell.angle_alpha   90.00
_cell.angle_beta   90.00
_cell.angle_gamma   90.00
#
_symmetry.space_group_name_H-M   'P 1'
#
loop_
_entity.id
_entity.type
_entity.pdbx_description
1 polymer ?
#
loop_
_entity_poly.entity_id
_entity_poly.type
_entity_poly.pdbx_seq_one_letter_code
_entity_poly.pdbx_strand_id
1 'polypeptide(L)'
;MPNVKTAISIQESLFKEAEALARELEISRSQLFTMALERFVKQHENRQLLEQINVAYSEAPNPDEQAYQTRMKDYHRRSVEGEW
;
A
#
# COMPACT_ATOMS: atom_id res chain seq x y z
N MET A 1 -0.58 6.54 -23.64
CA MET A 1 -0.05 7.80 -23.10
C MET A 1 1.36 8.02 -23.64
N PRO A 2 1.85 9.26 -23.76
CA PRO A 2 3.22 9.52 -24.19
C PRO A 2 4.21 9.00 -23.13
N ASN A 3 5.31 8.41 -23.59
CA ASN A 3 6.39 7.92 -22.73
C ASN A 3 7.53 8.94 -22.67
N VAL A 4 8.09 9.16 -21.48
CA VAL A 4 9.26 10.03 -21.26
C VAL A 4 10.48 9.16 -20.99
N LYS A 5 11.61 9.48 -21.64
CA LYS A 5 12.90 8.84 -21.35
C LYS A 5 13.68 9.73 -20.39
N THR A 6 14.15 9.15 -19.30
CA THR A 6 14.96 9.83 -18.29
C THR A 6 16.18 8.99 -17.96
N ALA A 7 17.31 9.64 -17.71
CA ALA A 7 18.52 9.00 -17.20
C ALA A 7 18.56 9.20 -15.69
N ILE A 8 18.68 8.10 -14.93
CA ILE A 8 18.74 8.11 -13.47
C ILE A 8 20.04 7.46 -12.99
N SER A 9 20.60 8.00 -11.91
CA SER A 9 21.72 7.37 -11.21
C SER A 9 21.18 6.40 -10.17
N ILE A 10 21.55 5.13 -10.28
CA ILE A 10 21.20 4.04 -9.36
C ILE A 10 22.44 3.21 -9.05
N GLN A 11 22.43 2.50 -7.93
CA GLN A 11 23.52 1.61 -7.56
C GLN A 11 23.63 0.46 -8.57
N GLU A 12 24.86 0.11 -8.96
CA GLU A 12 25.11 -0.93 -9.96
C GLU A 12 24.57 -2.30 -9.50
N SER A 13 24.69 -2.63 -8.22
CA SER A 13 24.13 -3.84 -7.61
C SER A 13 22.63 -3.93 -7.83
N LEU A 14 21.90 -2.87 -7.46
CA LEU A 14 20.45 -2.79 -7.63
C LEU A 14 20.03 -2.89 -9.10
N PHE A 15 20.78 -2.25 -10.01
CA PHE A 15 20.51 -2.37 -11.44
C PHE A 15 20.65 -3.81 -11.94
N LYS A 16 21.67 -4.54 -11.49
CA LYS A 16 21.87 -5.96 -11.84
C LYS A 16 20.76 -6.85 -11.30
N GLU A 17 20.31 -6.61 -10.06
CA GLU A 17 19.18 -7.32 -9.47
C GLU A 17 17.88 -7.06 -10.25
N ALA A 18 17.61 -5.81 -10.60
CA ALA A 18 16.45 -5.44 -11.41
C ALA A 18 16.49 -6.08 -12.81
N GLU A 19 17.67 -6.14 -13.45
CA GLU A 19 17.85 -6.82 -14.74
C GLU A 19 17.59 -8.32 -14.65
N ALA A 20 18.08 -8.99 -13.61
CA ALA A 20 17.84 -10.41 -13.39
C ALA A 20 16.35 -10.68 -13.20
N LEU A 21 15.67 -9.88 -12.36
CA LEU A 21 14.25 -10.01 -12.09
C LEU A 21 13.40 -9.73 -13.34
N ALA A 22 13.74 -8.71 -14.14
CA ALA A 22 13.02 -8.41 -15.38
C ALA A 22 13.08 -9.60 -16.35
N ARG A 23 14.24 -10.28 -16.44
CA ARG A 23 14.40 -11.48 -17.26
C ARG A 23 13.60 -12.66 -16.72
N GLU A 24 13.63 -12.90 -15.41
CA GLU A 24 12.87 -13.97 -14.76
C GLU A 24 11.36 -13.81 -14.99
N LEU A 25 10.87 -12.57 -14.93
CA LEU A 25 9.46 -12.24 -15.16
C LEU A 25 9.10 -12.08 -16.64
N GLU A 26 10.06 -12.24 -17.56
CA GLU A 26 9.89 -12.05 -19.01
C GLU A 26 9.32 -10.67 -19.41
N ILE A 27 9.68 -9.62 -18.67
CA ILE A 27 9.25 -8.23 -18.94
C ILE A 27 10.42 -7.32 -19.31
N SER A 28 10.11 -6.19 -19.93
CA SER A 28 11.13 -5.17 -20.20
C SER A 28 11.60 -4.50 -18.91
N ARG A 29 12.87 -4.06 -18.88
CA ARG A 29 13.39 -3.18 -17.82
C ARG A 29 12.46 -2.01 -17.51
N SER A 30 12.06 -1.29 -18.55
CA SER A 30 11.18 -0.12 -18.41
C SER A 30 9.88 -0.48 -17.71
N GLN A 31 9.29 -1.63 -18.05
CA GLN A 31 8.07 -2.10 -17.42
C GLN A 31 8.30 -2.45 -15.94
N LEU A 32 9.39 -3.13 -15.59
CA LEU A 32 9.72 -3.41 -14.19
C LEU A 32 9.86 -2.11 -13.39
N PHE A 33 10.61 -1.13 -13.90
CA PHE A 33 10.79 0.16 -13.23
C PHE A 33 9.46 0.93 -13.11
N THR A 34 8.63 0.93 -14.15
CA THR A 34 7.29 1.55 -14.10
C THR A 34 6.43 0.89 -13.03
N MET A 35 6.34 -0.44 -13.00
CA MET A 35 5.55 -1.17 -12.00
C MET A 35 6.04 -0.90 -10.58
N ALA A 36 7.35 -0.88 -10.36
CA ALA A 36 7.93 -0.58 -9.06
C ALA A 36 7.59 0.86 -8.60
N LEU A 37 7.69 1.82 -9.52
CA LEU A 37 7.38 3.22 -9.24
C LEU A 37 5.89 3.43 -8.96
N GLU A 38 5.00 2.86 -9.77
CA GLU A 38 3.55 2.91 -9.56
C GLU A 38 3.17 2.34 -8.18
N ARG A 39 3.74 1.19 -7.82
CA ARG A 39 3.53 0.58 -6.51
C ARG A 39 4.02 1.48 -5.38
N PHE A 40 5.19 2.08 -5.53
CA PHE A 40 5.76 2.97 -4.51
C PHE A 40 4.91 4.23 -4.31
N VAL A 41 4.48 4.87 -5.40
CA VAL A 41 3.59 6.04 -5.36
C VAL A 41 2.28 5.69 -4.69
N LYS A 42 1.60 4.64 -5.13
CA LYS A 42 0.33 4.20 -4.54
C LYS A 42 0.47 3.85 -3.06
N GLN A 43 1.57 3.21 -2.66
CA GLN A 43 1.82 2.91 -1.25
C GLN A 43 2.03 4.19 -0.43
N HIS A 44 2.68 5.21 -0.99
CA HIS A 44 2.86 6.51 -0.36
C HIS A 44 1.51 7.23 -0.19
N GLU A 45 0.70 7.29 -1.24
CA GLU A 45 -0.65 7.88 -1.21
C GLU A 45 -1.54 7.19 -0.17
N ASN A 46 -1.53 5.86 -0.12
CA ASN A 46 -2.28 5.10 0.88
C ASN A 46 -1.85 5.42 2.32
N ARG A 47 -0.55 5.63 2.57
CA ARG A 47 -0.07 6.03 3.91
C ARG A 47 -0.56 7.41 4.28
N GLN A 48 -0.51 8.36 3.34
CA GLN A 48 -1.02 9.72 3.57
C GLN A 48 -2.53 9.71 3.83
N LEU A 49 -3.30 8.91 3.09
CA LEU A 49 -4.73 8.74 3.34
C LEU A 49 -5.00 8.16 4.73
N LEU A 50 -4.27 7.12 5.12
CA LEU A 50 -4.40 6.53 6.46
C LEU A 50 -4.07 7.55 7.56
N GLU A 51 -3.03 8.36 7.37
CA GLU A 51 -2.67 9.43 8.31
C GLU A 51 -3.80 10.46 8.44
N GLN A 52 -4.42 10.89 7.35
CA GLN A 52 -5.57 11.79 7.37
C GLN A 52 -6.77 11.19 8.11
N ILE A 53 -7.06 9.91 7.89
CA ILE A 53 -8.11 9.19 8.62
C ILE A 53 -7.79 9.17 10.12
N ASN A 54 -6.56 8.84 10.51
CA ASN A 54 -6.15 8.83 11.91
C ASN A 54 -6.28 10.22 12.55
N VAL A 55 -5.94 11.29 11.84
CA VAL A 55 -6.12 12.66 12.32
C VAL A 55 -7.60 12.98 12.52
N ALA A 56 -8.47 12.63 11.55
CA ALA A 56 -9.90 12.86 11.65
C ALA A 56 -10.56 12.15 12.85
N TYR A 57 -10.04 10.98 13.23
CA TYR A 57 -10.50 10.19 14.38
C TYR A 57 -9.56 10.27 15.59
N SER A 58 -8.74 11.32 15.70
CA SER A 58 -7.80 11.47 16.80
C SER A 58 -8.46 11.83 18.13
N GLU A 59 -9.69 12.35 18.09
CA GLU A 59 -10.49 12.67 19.27
C GLU A 59 -11.12 11.42 19.88
N ALA A 60 -11.42 11.48 21.18
CA ALA A 60 -12.11 10.40 21.86
C ALA A 60 -13.51 10.20 21.26
N PRO A 61 -13.96 8.95 21.03
CA PRO A 61 -15.25 8.72 20.42
C PRO A 61 -16.38 9.25 21.31
N ASN A 62 -17.38 9.86 20.69
CA ASN A 62 -18.57 10.31 21.41
C ASN A 62 -19.42 9.10 21.89
N PRO A 63 -20.41 9.30 22.78
CA PRO A 63 -21.19 8.18 23.33
C PRO A 63 -21.88 7.30 22.29
N ASP A 64 -22.35 7.87 21.18
CA ASP A 64 -23.00 7.12 20.10
C ASP A 64 -21.96 6.28 19.32
N GLU A 65 -20.78 6.83 19.06
CA GLU A 65 -19.66 6.13 18.45
C GLU A 65 -19.15 4.98 19.35
N GLN A 66 -19.08 5.19 20.66
CA GLN A 66 -18.70 4.14 21.63
C GLN A 66 -19.71 2.99 21.64
N ALA A 67 -21.01 3.32 21.63
CA ALA A 67 -22.08 2.32 21.56
C ALA A 67 -22.01 1.53 20.25
N TYR A 68 -21.74 2.21 19.12
CA TYR A 68 -21.54 1.57 17.83
C TYR A 68 -20.32 0.65 17.81
N GLN A 69 -19.17 1.12 18.29
CA GLN A 69 -17.93 0.33 18.35
C GLN A 69 -18.10 -0.94 19.21
N THR A 70 -18.85 -0.85 20.31
CA THR A 70 -19.14 -2.00 21.18
C THR A 70 -19.94 -3.06 20.44
N ARG A 71 -21.03 -2.67 19.76
CA ARG A 71 -21.85 -3.59 18.95
C ARG A 71 -21.05 -4.22 17.81
N MET A 72 -20.20 -3.45 17.13
CA MET A 72 -19.33 -3.94 16.07
C MET A 72 -18.34 -5.01 16.56
N LYS A 73 -17.70 -4.79 17.71
CA LYS A 73 -16.78 -5.76 18.32
C LYS A 73 -17.50 -7.06 18.70
N ASP A 74 -18.69 -6.96 19.27
CA ASP A 74 -19.50 -8.12 19.63
C ASP A 74 -19.94 -8.94 18.41
N TYR A 75 -20.35 -8.27 17.33
CA TYR A 75 -20.69 -8.92 16.08
C TYR A 75 -19.48 -9.64 15.48
N HIS A 76 -18.33 -8.96 15.40
CA HIS A 76 -17.12 -9.55 14.83
C HIS A 76 -16.64 -10.77 15.62
N ARG A 77 -16.64 -10.70 16.96
CA ARG A 77 -16.30 -11.84 17.82
C ARG A 77 -17.15 -13.07 17.50
N ARG A 78 -18.47 -12.91 17.44
CA ARG A 78 -19.39 -14.03 17.15
C ARG A 78 -19.18 -14.63 15.77
N SER A 79 -18.82 -13.80 14.78
CA SER A 79 -18.56 -14.25 13.42
C SER A 79 -17.25 -15.04 13.28
N VAL A 80 -16.28 -14.84 14.20
CA VAL A 80 -14.97 -15.53 14.18
C VAL A 80 -14.95 -16.78 15.09
N GLU A 81 -15.88 -16.89 16.06
CA GLU A 81 -15.95 -17.98 17.04
C GLU A 81 -16.27 -19.39 16.48
N GLY A 82 -16.24 -19.59 15.16
CA GLY A 82 -16.43 -20.91 14.52
C GLY A 82 -15.48 -21.22 13.36
N GLU A 83 -14.45 -20.40 13.11
CA GLU A 83 -13.52 -20.56 11.97
C GLU A 83 -12.13 -21.11 12.34
N TRP A 84 -11.98 -21.80 13.48
CA TRP A 84 -10.73 -22.47 13.87
C TRP A 84 -10.87 -23.99 13.96
#